data_AF-A0A179B8S6-F1
#
_entry.id   AF-A0A179B8S6-F1
#
_cell.length_a   1.000
_cell.length_b   1.000
_cell.length_c   1.000
_cell.angle_alpha   90.00
_cell.angle_beta   90.00
_cell.angle_gamma   90.00
#
_symmetry.space_group_name_H-M   'P 1'
#
loop_
_entity.id
_entity.type
_entity.pdbx_description
1 polymer ?
#
loop_
_entity_poly.entity_id
_entity_poly.type
_entity_poly.pdbx_seq_one_letter_code
_entity_poly.pdbx_strand_id
1 'polypeptide(L)' 'MQSNMPIRRFQHNGTQYEVAPHDDGSYALSEDGSPQPLLIAGSMDEILRYVQNRFGEIDWLPE' A
#
# COMPACT_ATOMS: atom_id res chain seq x y z
N MET A 1 3.96 -21.34 -2.57
CA MET A 1 4.14 -20.67 -3.88
C MET A 1 4.19 -19.19 -3.56
N GLN A 2 5.36 -18.55 -3.66
CA GLN A 2 5.46 -17.10 -3.46
C GLN A 2 4.77 -16.44 -4.65
N SER A 3 3.54 -15.98 -4.48
CA SER A 3 2.87 -15.15 -5.48
C SER A 3 3.64 -13.85 -5.54
N ASN A 4 4.35 -13.66 -6.64
CA ASN A 4 5.14 -12.48 -6.97
C ASN A 4 4.16 -11.33 -7.33
N MET A 5 3.31 -10.94 -6.39
CA MET A 5 2.32 -9.88 -6.58
C MET A 5 3.04 -8.53 -6.52
N PRO A 6 2.68 -7.59 -7.42
CA PRO A 6 3.42 -6.35 -7.55
C PRO A 6 3.30 -5.47 -6.30
N ILE A 7 4.43 -4.90 -5.89
CA ILE A 7 4.50 -3.83 -4.91
C ILE A 7 4.09 -2.54 -5.63
N ARG A 8 3.12 -1.81 -5.08
CA ARG A 8 2.67 -0.53 -5.65
C ARG A 8 3.09 0.62 -4.74
N ARG A 9 3.57 1.71 -5.32
CA ARG A 9 4.04 2.89 -4.57
C ARG A 9 3.33 4.15 -5.03
N PHE A 10 3.17 5.11 -4.14
CA PHE A 10 2.68 6.45 -4.47
C PHE A 10 3.32 7.49 -3.54
N GLN A 11 3.30 8.75 -3.96
CA GLN A 11 3.76 9.85 -3.13
C GLN A 11 2.59 10.77 -2.77
N HIS A 12 2.50 11.18 -1.51
CA HIS A 12 1.48 12.12 -1.04
C HIS A 12 2.10 13.10 -0.04
N ASN A 13 1.97 14.41 -0.30
CA ASN A 13 2.54 15.50 0.51
C ASN A 13 4.05 15.37 0.80
N GLY A 14 4.82 14.84 -0.15
CA GLY A 14 6.26 14.64 -0.01
C GLY A 14 6.65 13.32 0.66
N THR A 15 5.71 12.58 1.24
CA THR A 15 5.93 11.27 1.86
C THR A 15 5.62 10.15 0.87
N GLN A 16 6.48 9.14 0.81
CA GLN A 16 6.27 7.95 -0.02
C GLN A 16 5.52 6.88 0.77
N TYR A 17 4.59 6.20 0.10
CA TYR A 17 3.82 5.11 0.63
C TYR A 17 3.98 3.88 -0.25
N GLU A 18 3.98 2.70 0.38
CA GLU A 18 4.14 1.41 -0.28
C GLU A 18 2.97 0.49 0.09
N VAL A 19 2.40 -0.18 -0.91
CA VAL A 19 1.45 -1.27 -0.75
C VAL A 19 2.13 -2.56 -1.17
N ALA A 20 2.31 -3.47 -0.21
CA ALA A 20 3.00 -4.74 -0.41
C ALA A 20 2.16 -5.92 0.08
N PRO A 21 2.26 -7.09 -0.57
CA PRO A 21 1.66 -8.32 -0.06
C PRO A 21 2.37 -8.80 1.22
N HIS A 22 1.61 -9.42 2.11
CA HIS A 22 2.08 -9.93 3.39
C HIS A 22 2.02 -11.47 3.41
N ASP A 23 2.75 -12.11 4.34
CA ASP A 23 2.95 -13.57 4.37
C ASP A 23 1.67 -14.39 4.59
N ASP A 24 0.66 -13.80 5.22
CA ASP A 24 -0.66 -14.39 5.47
C ASP A 24 -1.64 -14.22 4.30
N GLY A 25 -1.18 -13.66 3.17
CA GLY A 25 -2.00 -13.38 1.99
C GLY A 25 -2.78 -12.06 2.07
N SER A 26 -2.59 -11.29 3.14
CA SER A 26 -3.11 -9.92 3.27
C SER A 26 -2.22 -8.92 2.52
N TYR A 27 -2.62 -7.65 2.51
CA TYR A 27 -1.85 -6.53 1.98
C TYR A 27 -1.61 -5.50 3.08
N ALA A 28 -0.42 -4.92 3.08
CA ALA A 28 -0.04 -3.87 4.00
C ALA A 28 0.21 -2.56 3.24
N LEU A 29 -0.33 -1.46 3.76
CA LEU A 29 0.05 -0.10 3.40
C LEU A 29 1.04 0.41 4.45
N SER A 30 2.23 0.79 4.02
CA SER A 30 3.30 1.32 4.86
C SER A 30 3.72 2.71 4.39
N GLU A 31 4.07 3.56 5.36
CA GLU A 31 4.77 4.80 5.09
C GLU A 31 6.27 4.54 5.04
N ASP A 32 6.98 5.12 4.07
CA ASP A 32 8.43 5.00 3.98
C ASP A 32 9.11 5.53 5.26
N GLY A 33 9.95 4.69 5.88
CA GLY A 33 10.58 4.99 7.16
C GLY A 33 9.72 4.71 8.41
N SER A 34 8.48 4.25 8.27
CA SER A 34 7.68 3.80 9.42
C SER A 34 8.00 2.35 9.80
N PRO A 35 8.22 2.03 11.09
CA PRO A 35 8.44 0.67 11.55
C PRO A 35 7.16 -0.20 11.55
N GLN A 36 5.98 0.41 11.38
CA GLN A 36 4.70 -0.29 11.38
C GLN A 36 3.83 0.14 10.19
N PRO A 37 3.07 -0.80 9.60
CA PRO A 37 2.13 -0.46 8.54
C PRO A 37 0.99 0.41 9.08
N LEU A 38 0.54 1.34 8.24
CA LEU A 38 -0.63 2.19 8.49
C LEU A 38 -1.94 1.41 8.44
N LEU A 39 -1.99 0.39 7.58
CA LEU A 39 -3.15 -0.49 7.42
C LEU A 39 -2.69 -1.87 6.96
N ILE A 40 -3.30 -2.91 7.50
CA ILE A 40 -3.25 -4.28 6.96
C ILE A 40 -4.69 -4.65 6.61
N ALA A 41 -4.92 -5.14 5.40
CA ALA A 41 -6.24 -5.52 4.91
C ALA A 41 -6.20 -6.84 4.13
N GLY A 42 -7.30 -7.59 4.12
CA GLY A 42 -7.36 -8.91 3.50
C GLY A 42 -7.26 -8.90 1.98
N SER A 43 -7.39 -7.73 1.35
CA SER A 43 -7.39 -7.56 -0.10
C SER A 43 -6.81 -6.22 -0.55
N MET A 44 -6.34 -6.18 -1.80
CA MET A 44 -5.87 -4.95 -2.44
C MET A 44 -7.00 -3.91 -2.55
N ASP A 45 -8.23 -4.31 -2.87
CA ASP A 45 -9.38 -3.41 -2.97
C ASP A 45 -9.66 -2.64 -1.66
N GLU A 46 -9.49 -3.29 -0.51
CA GLU A 46 -9.63 -2.63 0.79
C GLU A 46 -8.55 -1.59 1.03
N ILE A 47 -7.29 -1.89 0.66
CA ILE A 47 -6.20 -0.90 0.70
C ILE A 47 -6.51 0.27 -0.22
N LEU A 48 -6.91 0.01 -1.48
CA LEU A 48 -7.21 1.06 -2.46
C LEU A 48 -8.36 1.96 -1.99
N ARG A 49 -9.42 1.36 -1.42
CA ARG A 49 -10.54 2.11 -0.85
C ARG A 49 -10.10 2.99 0.33
N TYR A 50 -9.26 2.46 1.21
CA TYR A 50 -8.69 3.25 2.30
C TYR A 50 -7.83 4.40 1.77
N VAL A 51 -6.96 4.12 0.80
CA VAL A 51 -6.05 5.09 0.20
C VAL A 51 -6.85 6.22 -0.46
N GLN A 52 -7.87 5.88 -1.25
CA GLN A 52 -8.74 6.87 -1.89
C GLN A 52 -9.51 7.72 -0.86
N ASN A 53 -10.03 7.10 0.21
CA ASN A 53 -10.76 7.84 1.25
C ASN A 53 -9.85 8.74 2.10
N ARG A 54 -8.60 8.32 2.35
CA ARG A 54 -7.67 9.04 3.24
C ARG A 54 -6.85 10.09 2.53
N PHE A 55 -6.32 9.79 1.35
CA PHE A 55 -5.40 10.64 0.61
C PHE A 55 -6.06 11.33 -0.60
N GLY A 56 -7.26 10.88 -1.01
CA GLY A 56 -7.95 11.40 -2.18
C GLY A 56 -7.40 10.81 -3.48
N GLU A 57 -7.33 11.64 -4.52
CA GLU A 57 -6.64 11.28 -5.76
C GLU A 57 -5.13 11.20 -5.52
N ILE A 58 -4.54 10.08 -5.92
CA ILE A 58 -3.10 9.84 -5.82
C ILE A 58 -2.56 9.36 -7.16
N ASP A 59 -1.34 9.78 -7.46
CA ASP A 59 -0.58 9.29 -8.61
C ASP A 59 0.28 8.10 -8.16
N TRP A 60 -0.04 6.93 -8.70
CA TRP A 60 0.77 5.73 -8.50
C TRP A 60 2.07 5.86 -9.30
N LEU A 61 3.18 5.53 -8.64
CA LEU A 61 4.49 5.43 -9.27
C LEU A 61 4.54 4.17 -10.15
N PRO A 62 5.23 4.21 -11.30
CA PRO A 62 5.47 3.04 -12.11
C PRO A 62 6.29 1.99 -11.35
N GLU A 63 6.03 0.72 -11.64
CA GLU A 63 6.71 -0.46 -11.07
C GLU A 63 8.16 -0.61 -11.55
#